data_AF-J3PJI8-F1
#
_entry.id   AF-J3PJI8-F1
#
_cell.length_a   1.000
_cell.length_b   1.000
_cell.length_c   1.000
_cell.angle_alpha   90.00
_cell.angle_beta   90.00
_cell.angle_gamma   90.00
#
_symmetry.space_group_name_H-M   'P 1'
#
loop_
_entity.id
_entity.type
_entity.pdbx_description
1 polymer ?
#
loop_
_entity_poly.entity_id
_entity_poly.type
_entity_poly.pdbx_seq_one_letter_code
_entity_poly.pdbx_strand_id
1 'polypeptide(L)'
;MKLDGKVPGSKEGRRMLARQLTSYFNMVLAHWQLTLQKEGHTPGTKEYSKMVQSRDTLRPLFRKLEKHELDDSILTAVVEIIKAAQERRYVDANDGYLRLSIGKAAWPIGVTMVGIHERSAREKLHNGERGHVMGDEVTRKYLQSIKRMLTFAQTRWPPEDLNQLMG
;
A
#
# COMPACT_ATOMS: atom_id res chain seq x y z
N MET A 1 7.71 8.85 12.76
CA MET A 1 7.42 7.76 13.72
C MET A 1 7.38 6.45 12.92
N LYS A 2 8.06 5.39 13.38
CA LYS A 2 8.05 4.08 12.70
C LYS A 2 6.82 3.28 13.12
N LEU A 3 6.25 2.51 12.20
CA LEU A 3 5.16 1.58 12.47
C LEU A 3 5.72 0.27 13.06
N ASP A 4 5.05 -0.26 14.07
CA ASP A 4 5.41 -1.55 14.66
C ASP A 4 5.06 -2.73 13.73
N GLY A 5 4.16 -2.52 12.77
CA GLY A 5 3.74 -3.52 11.77
C GLY A 5 2.61 -4.43 12.21
N LYS A 6 1.96 -4.13 13.33
CA LYS A 6 0.81 -4.88 13.85
C LYS A 6 -0.39 -3.96 13.99
N VAL A 7 -1.59 -4.49 13.72
CA VAL A 7 -2.84 -3.78 14.00
C VAL A 7 -3.17 -3.96 15.50
N PRO A 8 -3.28 -2.88 16.29
CA PRO A 8 -3.64 -3.00 17.69
C PRO A 8 -5.07 -3.53 17.88
N GLY A 9 -5.27 -4.34 18.91
CA GLY A 9 -6.60 -4.80 19.32
C GLY A 9 -7.40 -3.75 20.08
N SER A 10 -6.74 -2.81 20.78
CA SER A 10 -7.41 -1.76 21.56
C SER A 10 -7.89 -0.60 20.68
N LYS A 11 -8.99 0.05 21.09
CA LYS A 11 -9.55 1.20 20.39
C LYS A 11 -8.58 2.39 20.36
N GLU A 12 -7.89 2.64 21.47
CA GLU A 12 -6.85 3.66 21.61
C GLU A 12 -5.68 3.36 20.66
N GLY A 13 -5.24 2.10 20.59
CA GLY A 13 -4.19 1.66 19.68
C GLY A 13 -4.57 1.84 18.22
N ARG A 14 -5.81 1.47 17.83
CA ARG A 14 -6.31 1.70 16.46
C ARG A 14 -6.37 3.18 16.10
N ARG A 15 -6.74 4.06 17.05
CA ARG A 15 -6.67 5.53 16.89
C ARG A 15 -5.25 6.02 16.67
N MET A 16 -4.30 5.54 17.46
CA MET A 16 -2.89 5.89 17.29
C MET A 16 -2.35 5.41 15.95
N LEU A 17 -2.67 4.19 15.55
CA LEU A 17 -2.31 3.62 14.25
C LEU A 17 -2.87 4.46 13.09
N ALA A 18 -4.15 4.84 13.14
CA ALA A 18 -4.77 5.69 12.13
C ALA A 18 -4.04 7.03 11.98
N ARG A 19 -3.60 7.63 13.10
CA ARG A 19 -2.80 8.87 13.11
C ARG A 19 -1.41 8.64 12.52
N GLN A 20 -0.73 7.54 12.85
CA GLN A 20 0.56 7.18 12.28
C GLN A 20 0.48 7.02 10.75
N LEU A 21 -0.51 6.27 10.26
CA LEU A 21 -0.72 6.05 8.83
C LEU A 21 -1.01 7.37 8.10
N THR A 22 -1.96 8.15 8.61
CA THR A 22 -2.31 9.45 8.03
C THR A 22 -1.10 10.40 8.02
N SER A 23 -0.32 10.42 9.11
CA SER A 23 0.90 11.23 9.21
C SER A 23 1.94 10.82 8.16
N TYR A 24 2.14 9.52 7.95
CA TYR A 24 3.05 9.04 6.92
C TYR A 24 2.61 9.48 5.51
N PHE A 25 1.34 9.25 5.15
CA PHE A 25 0.84 9.65 3.84
C PHE A 25 0.95 11.16 3.60
N ASN A 26 0.59 11.98 4.59
CA ASN A 26 0.73 13.43 4.50
C ASN A 26 2.19 13.86 4.36
N MET A 27 3.12 13.22 5.07
CA MET A 27 4.55 13.47 4.92
C MET A 27 5.03 13.15 3.49
N VAL A 28 4.64 12.01 2.91
CA VAL A 28 5.01 11.65 1.53
C VAL A 28 4.44 12.65 0.52
N LEU A 29 3.17 13.03 0.66
CA LEU A 29 2.53 14.03 -0.20
C LEU A 29 3.19 15.40 -0.11
N ALA A 30 3.57 15.84 1.09
CA ALA A 30 4.27 17.11 1.29
C ALA A 30 5.65 17.10 0.59
N HIS A 31 6.40 15.99 0.71
CA HIS A 31 7.66 15.82 0.00
C HIS A 31 7.47 15.77 -1.52
N TRP A 32 6.40 15.13 -1.99
CA TRP A 32 6.08 15.09 -3.41
C TRP A 32 5.78 16.47 -3.96
N GLN A 33 4.93 17.24 -3.27
CA GLN A 33 4.65 18.62 -3.64
C GLN A 33 5.91 19.49 -3.66
N LEU A 34 6.77 19.40 -2.64
CA LEU A 34 8.02 20.15 -2.60
C LEU A 34 8.98 19.77 -3.74
N THR A 35 9.05 18.49 -4.09
CA THR A 35 9.91 17.99 -5.17
C THR A 35 9.43 18.56 -6.51
N LEU A 36 8.13 18.49 -6.77
CA LEU A 36 7.53 19.06 -7.98
C LEU A 36 7.79 20.57 -8.09
N GLN A 37 7.66 21.31 -6.99
CA GLN A 37 7.97 22.74 -6.97
C GLN A 37 9.44 23.02 -7.34
N LYS A 38 10.39 22.23 -6.83
CA LYS A 38 11.82 22.37 -7.14
C LYS A 38 12.14 22.04 -8.60
N GLU A 39 11.41 21.10 -9.19
CA GLU A 39 11.53 20.70 -10.60
C GLU A 39 10.78 21.67 -11.54
N GLY A 40 10.14 22.72 -11.01
CA GLY A 40 9.39 23.69 -11.81
C GLY A 40 8.00 23.20 -12.26
N HIS A 41 7.51 22.09 -11.73
CA HIS A 41 6.15 21.61 -11.98
C HIS A 41 5.12 22.45 -11.20
N THR A 42 4.33 23.21 -11.94
CA THR A 42 3.29 24.10 -11.41
C THR A 42 1.88 23.50 -11.54
N PRO A 43 0.87 24.06 -10.84
CA PRO A 43 -0.53 23.72 -11.12
C PRO A 43 -0.85 23.81 -12.62
N GLY A 44 -1.40 22.74 -13.18
CA GLY A 44 -1.66 22.61 -14.62
C GLY A 44 -0.72 21.65 -15.34
N THR A 45 0.48 21.40 -14.80
CA THR A 45 1.35 20.33 -15.31
C THR A 45 0.75 18.95 -15.04
N LYS A 46 1.11 17.96 -15.87
CA LYS A 46 0.62 16.59 -15.76
C LYS A 46 1.08 15.95 -14.45
N GLU A 47 2.30 16.25 -14.02
CA GLU A 47 2.95 15.72 -12.82
C GLU A 47 2.28 16.27 -11.56
N TYR A 48 2.02 17.57 -11.52
CA TYR A 48 1.27 18.20 -10.43
C TYR A 48 -0.17 17.65 -10.36
N SER A 49 -0.84 17.51 -11.51
CA SER A 49 -2.18 16.93 -11.59
C SER A 49 -2.22 15.49 -11.07
N LYS A 50 -1.22 14.66 -11.38
CA LYS A 50 -1.11 13.30 -10.85
C LYS A 50 -0.97 13.27 -9.33
N MET A 51 -0.16 14.16 -8.74
CA MET A 51 -0.01 14.27 -7.28
C MET A 51 -1.33 14.69 -6.62
N VAL A 52 -2.00 15.71 -7.16
CA VAL A 52 -3.30 16.18 -6.65
C VAL A 52 -4.37 15.09 -6.73
N GLN A 53 -4.48 14.39 -7.86
CA GLN A 53 -5.40 13.25 -8.00
C GLN A 53 -5.10 12.15 -6.98
N SER A 54 -3.82 11.87 -6.73
CA SER A 54 -3.42 10.85 -5.76
C SER A 54 -3.81 11.25 -4.33
N ARG A 55 -3.60 12.52 -3.96
CA ARG A 55 -4.10 13.08 -2.68
C ARG A 55 -5.61 12.96 -2.56
N ASP A 56 -6.36 13.34 -3.59
CA ASP A 56 -7.81 13.42 -3.51
C ASP A 56 -8.47 12.03 -3.43
N THR A 57 -7.91 11.06 -4.13
CA THR A 57 -8.34 9.64 -4.07
C THR A 57 -7.95 8.94 -2.76
N LEU A 58 -7.04 9.50 -1.95
CA LEU A 58 -6.73 9.00 -0.60
C LEU A 58 -7.71 9.50 0.46
N ARG A 59 -8.48 10.56 0.20
CA ARG A 59 -9.44 11.11 1.19
C ARG A 59 -10.42 10.06 1.74
N PRO A 60 -10.99 9.14 0.93
CA PRO A 60 -11.85 8.08 1.45
C PRO A 60 -11.13 7.14 2.42
N LEU A 61 -9.86 6.82 2.16
CA LEU A 61 -9.04 6.01 3.07
C LEU A 61 -8.86 6.72 4.41
N PHE A 62 -8.51 8.01 4.42
CA PHE A 62 -8.35 8.79 5.66
C PHE A 62 -9.64 8.84 6.47
N ARG A 63 -10.78 9.06 5.82
CA ARG A 63 -12.09 9.03 6.48
C ARG A 63 -12.40 7.67 7.10
N LYS A 64 -12.13 6.58 6.38
CA LYS A 64 -12.32 5.21 6.89
C LYS A 64 -11.39 4.89 8.07
N LEU A 65 -10.13 5.36 8.04
CA LEU A 65 -9.18 5.20 9.14
C LEU A 65 -9.63 5.96 10.39
N GLU A 66 -10.09 7.21 10.23
CA GLU A 66 -10.58 8.06 11.32
C GLU A 66 -11.84 7.48 11.98
N LYS A 67 -12.76 6.96 11.18
CA LYS A 67 -14.01 6.35 11.65
C LYS A 67 -13.87 4.89 12.11
N HIS A 68 -12.69 4.27 11.93
CA HIS A 68 -12.48 2.84 12.15
C HIS A 68 -13.41 1.93 11.33
N GLU A 69 -13.72 2.34 10.10
CA GLU A 69 -14.61 1.63 9.16
C GLU A 69 -13.83 0.89 8.05
N LEU A 70 -12.49 0.86 8.15
CA LEU A 70 -11.65 0.12 7.22
C LEU A 70 -11.67 -1.37 7.59
N ASP A 71 -11.87 -2.25 6.61
CA ASP A 71 -11.81 -3.69 6.82
C ASP A 71 -10.44 -4.10 7.39
N ASP A 72 -10.45 -4.97 8.39
CA ASP A 72 -9.23 -5.36 9.12
C ASP A 72 -8.19 -6.02 8.20
N SER A 73 -8.60 -6.71 7.13
CA SER A 73 -7.66 -7.31 6.16
C SER A 73 -6.96 -6.23 5.32
N ILE A 74 -7.70 -5.20 4.90
CA ILE A 74 -7.15 -4.06 4.17
C ILE A 74 -6.24 -3.25 5.09
N LEU A 75 -6.67 -2.98 6.32
CA LEU A 75 -5.87 -2.25 7.30
C LEU A 75 -4.54 -2.96 7.58
N THR A 76 -4.58 -4.27 7.80
CA THR A 76 -3.38 -5.09 8.04
C THR A 76 -2.42 -4.99 6.86
N ALA A 77 -2.91 -5.18 5.64
CA ALA A 77 -2.08 -5.08 4.43
C ALA A 77 -1.49 -3.68 4.25
N VAL A 78 -2.27 -2.62 4.48
CA VAL A 78 -1.75 -1.23 4.43
C VAL A 78 -0.65 -1.02 5.47
N VAL A 79 -0.81 -1.52 6.69
CA VAL A 79 0.22 -1.41 7.73
C VAL A 79 1.52 -2.10 7.32
N GLU A 80 1.44 -3.31 6.76
CA GLU A 80 2.60 -4.04 6.25
C GLU A 80 3.31 -3.28 5.13
N ILE A 81 2.55 -2.79 4.14
CA ILE A 81 3.08 -2.01 3.01
C ILE A 81 3.83 -0.78 3.51
N ILE A 82 3.22 -0.01 4.41
CA ILE A 82 3.83 1.24 4.90
C ILE A 82 5.03 0.95 5.79
N LYS A 83 5.01 -0.11 6.60
CA LYS A 83 6.18 -0.52 7.38
C LYS A 83 7.35 -0.87 6.46
N ALA A 84 7.12 -1.71 5.45
CA ALA A 84 8.16 -2.07 4.47
C ALA A 84 8.70 -0.82 3.76
N ALA A 85 7.82 0.12 3.36
CA ALA A 85 8.24 1.38 2.75
C ALA A 85 9.06 2.27 3.71
N GLN A 86 8.73 2.32 4.99
CA GLN A 86 9.52 3.03 6.01
C GLN A 86 10.90 2.40 6.24
N GLU A 87 11.01 1.09 6.07
CA GLU A 87 12.26 0.33 6.11
C GLU A 87 13.02 0.36 4.77
N ARG A 88 12.51 1.10 3.77
CA ARG A 88 13.04 1.17 2.40
C ARG A 88 13.12 -0.19 1.69
N ARG A 89 12.23 -1.10 2.05
CA ARG A 89 12.05 -2.41 1.40
C ARG A 89 10.93 -2.32 0.37
N TYR A 90 11.20 -1.67 -0.77
CA TYR A 90 10.13 -1.33 -1.72
C TYR A 90 9.60 -2.52 -2.52
N VAL A 91 10.40 -3.56 -2.73
CA VAL A 91 9.91 -4.84 -3.29
C VAL A 91 8.88 -5.46 -2.36
N ASP A 92 9.18 -5.56 -1.06
CA ASP A 92 8.25 -6.12 -0.07
C ASP A 92 6.97 -5.29 0.07
N ALA A 93 7.11 -3.95 0.02
CA ALA A 93 5.97 -3.04 0.01
C ALA A 93 5.09 -3.24 -1.25
N ASN A 94 5.72 -3.44 -2.41
CA ASN A 94 5.03 -3.73 -3.65
C ASN A 94 4.34 -5.09 -3.64
N ASP A 95 4.97 -6.12 -3.08
CA ASP A 95 4.39 -7.45 -2.95
C ASP A 95 3.15 -7.43 -2.04
N GLY A 96 3.21 -6.69 -0.93
CA GLY A 96 2.03 -6.43 -0.09
C GLY A 96 0.89 -5.76 -0.88
N TYR A 97 1.23 -4.76 -1.70
CA TYR A 97 0.27 -4.09 -2.58
C TYR A 97 -0.35 -5.05 -3.60
N LEU A 98 0.45 -5.91 -4.23
CA LEU A 98 -0.02 -6.90 -5.22
C LEU A 98 -0.92 -7.95 -4.58
N ARG A 99 -0.54 -8.50 -3.42
CA ARG A 99 -1.37 -9.46 -2.66
C ARG A 99 -2.73 -8.87 -2.34
N LEU A 100 -2.77 -7.62 -1.89
CA LEU A 100 -4.01 -6.92 -1.62
C LEU A 100 -4.81 -6.74 -2.91
N SER A 101 -4.20 -6.15 -3.94
CA SER A 101 -4.83 -5.76 -5.20
C SER A 101 -5.30 -6.94 -6.07
N ILE A 102 -4.71 -8.12 -5.95
CA ILE A 102 -5.14 -9.34 -6.67
C ILE A 102 -6.10 -10.17 -5.80
N GLY A 103 -6.07 -10.00 -4.47
CA GLY A 103 -6.76 -10.86 -3.54
C GLY A 103 -6.08 -12.23 -3.41
N LYS A 104 -6.62 -13.09 -2.54
CA LYS A 104 -6.08 -14.41 -2.13
C LYS A 104 -5.92 -15.47 -3.25
N ALA A 105 -5.92 -15.08 -4.53
CA ALA A 105 -5.68 -15.95 -5.69
C ALA A 105 -4.25 -15.84 -6.25
N ALA A 106 -3.37 -15.02 -5.66
CA ALA A 106 -1.98 -14.93 -6.10
C ALA A 106 -1.12 -16.01 -5.40
N TRP A 107 -0.72 -17.01 -6.18
CA TRP A 107 0.30 -18.00 -5.85
C TRP A 107 1.55 -17.36 -5.22
N PRO A 108 2.24 -18.03 -4.27
CA PRO A 108 3.51 -17.52 -3.77
C PRO A 108 4.49 -17.49 -4.94
N ILE A 109 4.96 -16.30 -5.33
CA ILE A 109 6.11 -16.16 -6.22
C ILE A 109 7.33 -16.57 -5.41
N GLY A 110 7.54 -17.87 -5.44
CA GLY A 110 8.64 -18.62 -4.84
C GLY A 110 8.81 -19.90 -5.64
N VAL A 111 8.93 -19.77 -6.97
CA VAL A 111 9.44 -20.87 -7.81
C VAL A 111 10.95 -20.95 -7.56
N THR A 112 11.32 -21.65 -6.50
CA THR A 112 12.45 -22.58 -6.55
C THR A 112 12.00 -23.84 -5.83
N MET A 113 11.41 -24.78 -6.56
CA MET A 113 11.53 -26.20 -6.29
C MET A 113 11.04 -26.93 -7.54
N VAL A 114 12.01 -27.48 -8.25
CA VAL A 114 11.84 -28.37 -9.40
C VAL A 114 11.30 -29.69 -8.82
N GLY A 115 10.14 -30.16 -9.29
CA GLY A 115 9.60 -31.44 -8.86
C GLY A 115 8.29 -31.78 -9.57
N ILE A 116 8.35 -32.61 -10.60
CA ILE A 116 7.20 -33.17 -11.30
C ILE A 116 6.62 -34.29 -10.43
N HIS A 117 5.92 -33.95 -9.35
CA HIS A 117 4.83 -34.71 -8.74
C HIS A 117 4.49 -34.09 -7.39
N GLU A 118 3.25 -33.57 -7.26
CA GLU A 118 2.33 -34.00 -6.22
C GLU A 118 0.98 -33.28 -6.38
N ARG A 119 0.05 -34.01 -7.00
CA ARG A 119 -1.38 -33.66 -7.03
C ARG A 119 -1.95 -33.94 -5.64
N SER A 120 -2.51 -32.94 -4.96
CA SER A 120 -3.63 -33.13 -4.00
C SER A 120 -4.09 -31.87 -3.25
N ALA A 121 -3.38 -30.73 -3.29
CA ALA A 121 -3.80 -29.52 -2.57
C ALA A 121 -4.83 -28.64 -3.32
N ARG A 122 -5.54 -29.18 -4.33
CA ARG A 122 -6.40 -28.41 -5.25
C ARG A 122 -7.89 -28.41 -4.91
N GLU A 123 -8.33 -28.99 -3.79
CA GLU A 123 -9.77 -29.17 -3.49
C GLU A 123 -10.27 -28.64 -2.13
N LYS A 124 -9.64 -27.62 -1.54
CA LYS A 124 -10.20 -26.92 -0.35
C LYS A 124 -10.23 -25.39 -0.44
N LEU A 125 -10.44 -24.85 -1.65
CA LEU A 125 -10.64 -23.41 -1.87
C LEU A 125 -12.09 -23.03 -2.17
N HIS A 126 -13.06 -23.83 -1.72
CA HIS A 126 -14.46 -23.42 -1.63
C HIS A 126 -14.76 -22.98 -0.20
N ASN A 127 -14.52 -21.70 0.11
CA ASN A 127 -15.36 -20.90 1.00
C ASN A 127 -14.80 -19.48 1.13
N GLY A 128 -15.48 -18.52 0.50
CA GLY A 128 -15.30 -17.10 0.80
C GLY A 128 -15.38 -16.20 -0.42
N GLU A 129 -16.51 -16.21 -1.12
CA GLU A 129 -16.92 -15.06 -1.95
C GLU A 129 -17.15 -13.84 -1.03
N ARG A 130 -16.06 -13.22 -0.56
CA ARG A 130 -16.05 -11.78 -0.29
C ARG A 130 -15.53 -11.16 -1.57
N GLY A 131 -16.36 -10.35 -2.23
CA GLY A 131 -16.03 -9.68 -3.47
C GLY A 131 -14.61 -9.15 -3.44
N HIS A 132 -13.84 -9.49 -4.47
CA HIS A 132 -12.47 -9.08 -4.66
C HIS A 132 -12.29 -7.59 -4.30
N VAL A 133 -11.18 -7.22 -3.65
CA VAL A 133 -10.99 -5.84 -3.14
C VAL A 133 -11.01 -4.78 -4.24
N MET A 134 -10.64 -5.16 -5.48
CA MET A 134 -10.77 -4.28 -6.64
C MET A 134 -12.17 -4.32 -7.25
N GLY A 135 -13.15 -5.02 -6.69
CA GLY A 135 -14.56 -4.90 -7.05
C GLY A 135 -15.14 -3.57 -6.56
N ASP A 136 -14.66 -3.07 -5.41
CA ASP A 136 -15.00 -1.74 -4.91
C ASP A 136 -14.14 -0.66 -5.58
N GLU A 137 -14.79 0.25 -6.31
CA GLU A 137 -14.10 1.30 -7.07
C GLU A 137 -13.35 2.28 -6.15
N VAL A 138 -13.92 2.59 -4.99
CA VAL A 138 -13.30 3.50 -4.02
C VAL A 138 -12.00 2.91 -3.50
N THR A 139 -12.04 1.62 -3.14
CA THR A 139 -10.86 0.87 -2.71
C THR A 139 -9.80 0.78 -3.77
N ARG A 140 -10.17 0.39 -5.00
CA ARG A 140 -9.25 0.36 -6.13
C ARG A 140 -8.52 1.70 -6.31
N LYS A 141 -9.23 2.82 -6.23
CA LYS A 141 -8.65 4.16 -6.42
C LYS A 141 -7.62 4.52 -5.35
N TYR A 142 -7.91 4.32 -4.05
CA TYR A 142 -6.93 4.65 -3.03
C TYR A 142 -5.73 3.67 -3.04
N LEU A 143 -5.92 2.40 -3.41
CA LEU A 143 -4.82 1.45 -3.57
C LEU A 143 -3.86 1.86 -4.70
N GLN A 144 -4.39 2.31 -5.84
CA GLN A 144 -3.57 2.86 -6.93
C GLN A 144 -2.75 4.07 -6.46
N SER A 145 -3.34 4.93 -5.62
CA SER A 145 -2.62 6.07 -5.04
C SER A 145 -1.54 5.66 -4.06
N ILE A 146 -1.75 4.58 -3.29
CA ILE A 146 -0.69 3.98 -2.46
C ILE A 146 0.48 3.53 -3.34
N LYS A 147 0.24 2.81 -4.44
CA LYS A 147 1.32 2.39 -5.36
C LYS A 147 2.08 3.59 -5.93
N ARG A 148 1.39 4.66 -6.34
CA ARG A 148 2.04 5.90 -6.81
C ARG A 148 2.91 6.54 -5.75
N MET A 149 2.45 6.55 -4.49
CA MET A 149 3.25 7.05 -3.37
C MET A 149 4.47 6.18 -3.09
N LEU A 150 4.40 4.85 -3.26
CA LEU A 150 5.57 3.98 -3.18
C LEU A 150 6.60 4.31 -4.26
N THR A 151 6.14 4.54 -5.51
CA THR A 151 7.02 4.96 -6.61
C THR A 151 7.71 6.29 -6.31
N PHE A 152 6.98 7.26 -5.78
CA PHE A 152 7.61 8.52 -5.37
C PHE A 152 8.57 8.32 -4.18
N ALA A 153 8.16 7.53 -3.17
CA ALA A 153 8.95 7.30 -1.97
C ALA A 153 10.29 6.62 -2.27
N GLN A 154 10.34 5.63 -3.17
CA GLN A 154 11.62 5.01 -3.55
C GLN A 154 12.56 5.98 -4.24
N THR A 155 12.05 6.91 -5.07
CA THR A 155 12.90 7.92 -5.71
C THR A 155 13.43 8.92 -4.68
N ARG A 156 12.59 9.30 -3.71
CA ARG A 156 12.95 10.27 -2.67
C ARG A 156 13.89 9.68 -1.61
N TRP A 157 13.70 8.41 -1.27
CA TRP A 157 14.43 7.66 -0.26
C TRP A 157 14.83 6.30 -0.85
N PRO A 158 15.87 6.24 -1.69
CA PRO A 158 16.27 4.99 -2.33
C PRO A 158 16.62 3.90 -1.32
N PRO A 159 16.36 2.62 -1.65
CA PRO A 159 16.76 1.51 -0.80
C PRO A 159 18.28 1.46 -0.67
N GLU A 160 18.75 0.89 0.43
CA GLU A 160 20.19 0.66 0.65
C GLU A 160 20.69 -0.52 -0.20
N ASP A 161 19.84 -1.53 -0.40
CA ASP A 161 20.05 -2.64 -1.33
C ASP A 161 19.30 -2.38 -2.64
N LEU A 162 20.02 -2.36 -3.77
CA LEU A 162 19.44 -2.16 -5.09
C LEU A 162 18.41 -3.24 -5.45
N ASN A 163 18.50 -4.45 -4.87
CA ASN A 163 17.50 -5.50 -5.06
C ASN A 163 16.13 -5.13 -4.48
N GLN A 164 16.05 -4.10 -3.65
CA GLN A 164 14.80 -3.58 -3.09
C GLN A 164 14.21 -2.44 -3.92
N LEU A 165 14.75 -2.12 -5.10
CA LEU A 165 14.10 -1.22 -6.04
C LEU A 165 12.88 -1.90 -6.65
N MET A 166 11.71 -1.24 -6.57
CA MET A 166 10.54 -1.72 -7.28
C MET A 166 10.51 -1.12 -8.69
N GLY A 167 10.22 -1.99 -9.67
CA GLY A 167 9.93 -1.58 -11.04
C GLY A 167 8.68 -0.70 -11.16
#